data_AF-A0A976P132-F1
#
_entry.id   AF-A0A976P132-F1
#
_cell.length_a   1.000
_cell.length_b   1.000
_cell.length_c   1.000
_cell.angle_alpha   90.00
_cell.angle_beta   90.00
_cell.angle_gamma   90.00
#
_symmetry.space_group_name_H-M   'P 1'
#
loop_
_entity.id
_entity.type
_entity.pdbx_description
1 polymer ?
#
loop_
_entity_poly.entity_id
_entity_poly.type
_entity_poly.pdbx_seq_one_letter_code
_entity_poly.pdbx_strand_id
1 'polypeptide(L)'
;MTEQAAGQQPEQQFQLQRIFLKDLSYEAPKTPQLFKEQWKPEVNLEVNNTASEIESGIYEVVLKVTVTVKNGENTAFIAEVAQAGLFLLQGVEGIQKEAILKGVCANILFPYARETISDVVARGTFP
;
A
#
# COMPACT_ATOMS: atom_id res chain seq x y z
N MET A 1 18.91 -25.13 -46.82
CA MET A 1 18.15 -25.45 -45.60
C MET A 1 18.19 -24.20 -44.74
N THR A 2 17.02 -23.63 -44.54
CA THR A 2 16.72 -22.33 -43.95
C THR A 2 17.15 -22.21 -42.49
N GLU A 3 17.64 -21.02 -42.16
CA GLU A 3 17.87 -20.47 -40.82
C GLU A 3 16.67 -20.62 -39.88
N GLN A 4 16.98 -20.86 -38.61
CA GLN A 4 16.17 -20.36 -37.48
C GLN A 4 17.12 -20.07 -36.31
N ALA A 5 17.54 -18.80 -36.23
CA ALA A 5 18.07 -18.22 -35.02
C ALA A 5 16.92 -18.08 -34.02
N ALA A 6 16.96 -18.84 -32.92
CA ALA A 6 16.10 -18.62 -31.78
C ALA A 6 16.50 -17.29 -31.13
N GLY A 7 15.71 -16.24 -31.37
CA GLY A 7 15.84 -14.98 -30.64
C GLY A 7 15.61 -15.25 -29.15
N GLN A 8 16.64 -15.01 -28.35
CA GLN A 8 16.51 -14.96 -26.89
C GLN A 8 15.54 -13.81 -26.55
N GLN A 9 14.30 -14.15 -26.21
CA GLN A 9 13.42 -13.18 -25.57
C GLN A 9 14.08 -12.80 -24.23
N PRO A 10 14.20 -11.50 -23.91
CA PRO A 10 14.70 -11.10 -22.60
C PRO A 10 13.83 -11.75 -21.53
N GLU A 11 14.42 -12.57 -20.66
CA GLU A 11 13.70 -13.18 -19.54
C GLU A 11 13.07 -12.08 -18.71
N GLN A 12 11.73 -12.12 -18.60
CA GLN A 12 11.00 -11.19 -17.75
C GLN A 12 11.33 -11.51 -16.31
N GLN A 13 12.04 -10.61 -15.64
CA GLN A 13 12.40 -10.78 -14.25
C GLN A 13 11.54 -9.86 -13.39
N PHE A 14 10.76 -10.46 -12.50
CA PHE A 14 10.02 -9.76 -11.45
C PHE A 14 10.43 -10.34 -10.09
N GLN A 15 10.98 -9.50 -9.22
CA GLN A 15 11.40 -9.93 -7.89
C GLN A 15 11.10 -8.85 -6.84
N LEU A 16 10.44 -9.26 -5.75
CA LEU A 16 10.33 -8.43 -4.56
C LEU A 16 11.68 -8.42 -3.82
N GLN A 17 12.28 -7.25 -3.68
CA GLN A 17 13.55 -7.07 -2.98
C GLN A 17 13.34 -6.86 -1.48
N ARG A 18 12.41 -5.96 -1.12
CA ARG A 18 12.13 -5.62 0.27
C ARG A 18 10.76 -4.99 0.41
N ILE A 19 10.12 -5.21 1.56
CA ILE A 19 8.92 -4.48 2.00
C ILE A 19 9.27 -3.76 3.30
N PHE A 20 8.86 -2.51 3.43
CA PHE A 20 9.14 -1.69 4.60
C PHE A 20 8.09 -0.60 4.77
N LEU A 21 7.91 -0.14 6.00
CA LEU A 21 7.02 0.95 6.36
C LEU A 21 7.78 2.28 6.20
N LYS A 22 7.27 3.21 5.39
CA LYS A 22 7.87 4.54 5.21
C LYS A 22 7.32 5.55 6.20
N ASP A 23 6.02 5.46 6.45
CA ASP A 23 5.33 6.37 7.33
C ASP A 23 4.14 5.68 8.00
N LEU A 24 3.89 6.07 9.25
CA LEU A 24 2.77 5.60 10.05
C LEU A 24 2.33 6.75 10.94
N SER A 25 1.07 7.14 10.79
CA SER A 25 0.42 8.10 11.67
C SER A 25 -0.86 7.50 12.24
N TYR A 26 -1.08 7.73 13.53
CA TYR A 26 -2.32 7.37 14.22
C TYR A 26 -2.70 8.49 15.19
N GLU A 27 -3.92 8.98 15.05
CA GLU A 27 -4.45 10.07 15.86
C GLU A 27 -5.86 9.75 16.34
N ALA A 28 -6.11 9.89 17.64
CA ALA A 28 -7.43 9.67 18.24
C ALA A 28 -7.81 10.85 19.17
N PRO A 29 -8.17 12.01 18.60
CA PRO A 29 -8.17 13.30 19.30
C PRO A 29 -9.24 13.44 20.38
N LYS A 30 -10.36 12.72 20.28
CA LYS A 30 -11.48 12.78 21.24
C LYS A 30 -11.49 11.65 22.26
N THR A 31 -10.38 10.94 22.37
CA THR A 31 -10.18 9.88 23.36
C THR A 31 -9.82 10.50 24.72
N PRO A 32 -10.41 10.06 25.85
CA PRO A 32 -11.32 8.93 26.02
C PRO A 32 -12.82 9.28 26.00
N GLN A 33 -13.20 10.54 25.77
CA GLN A 33 -14.59 11.00 25.86
C GLN A 33 -15.51 10.23 24.92
N LEU A 34 -15.01 9.90 23.73
CA LEU A 34 -15.73 9.17 22.70
C LEU A 34 -16.17 7.75 23.13
N PHE A 35 -15.46 7.11 24.07
CA PHE A 35 -15.81 5.77 24.55
C PHE A 35 -17.14 5.70 25.30
N LYS A 36 -17.69 6.85 25.71
CA LYS A 36 -19.00 6.95 26.38
C LYS A 36 -20.16 7.15 25.41
N GLU A 37 -19.88 7.52 24.17
CA GLU A 37 -20.88 7.80 23.16
C GLU A 37 -21.36 6.50 22.50
N GLN A 38 -22.55 6.52 21.91
CA GLN A 38 -23.02 5.39 21.12
C GLN A 38 -22.12 5.26 19.88
N TRP A 39 -21.51 4.10 19.69
CA TRP A 39 -20.63 3.82 18.56
C TRP A 39 -21.46 3.61 17.27
N LYS A 40 -21.45 4.61 16.39
CA LYS A 40 -22.03 4.62 15.04
C LYS A 40 -20.99 5.20 14.08
N PRO A 41 -19.93 4.44 13.77
CA PRO A 41 -18.83 4.94 12.97
C PRO A 41 -19.23 5.10 11.50
N GLU A 42 -18.79 6.20 10.91
CA GLU A 42 -18.70 6.38 9.46
C GLU A 42 -17.22 6.22 9.08
N VAL A 43 -16.94 5.24 8.24
CA VAL A 43 -15.58 4.90 7.79
C VAL A 43 -15.34 5.50 6.42
N ASN A 44 -14.32 6.35 6.31
CA ASN A 44 -13.79 6.84 5.05
C ASN A 44 -12.42 6.21 4.80
N LEU A 45 -12.25 5.58 3.64
CA LEU A 45 -11.03 4.91 3.22
C LEU A 45 -10.52 5.56 1.94
N GLU A 46 -9.30 6.07 1.99
CA GLU A 46 -8.58 6.60 0.85
C GLU A 46 -7.35 5.73 0.58
N VAL A 47 -7.20 5.28 -0.68
CA VAL A 47 -6.06 4.46 -1.10
C VAL A 47 -5.38 5.14 -2.27
N ASN A 48 -4.10 5.44 -2.09
CA ASN A 48 -3.25 6.04 -3.10
C ASN A 48 -2.07 5.11 -3.38
N ASN A 49 -1.82 4.82 -4.64
CA ASN A 49 -0.65 4.07 -5.07
C ASN A 49 0.25 4.95 -5.91
N THR A 50 1.53 4.98 -5.57
CA THR A 50 2.56 5.70 -6.32
C THR A 50 3.69 4.75 -6.62
N ALA A 51 4.17 4.77 -7.87
CA ALA A 51 5.34 4.00 -8.28
C ALA A 51 6.40 4.98 -8.81
N SER A 52 7.66 4.73 -8.47
CA SER A 52 8.80 5.56 -8.85
C SER A 52 10.00 4.67 -9.13
N GLU A 53 10.79 5.02 -10.15
CA GLU A 53 12.03 4.32 -10.45
C GLU A 53 13.16 4.92 -9.61
N ILE A 54 13.88 4.09 -8.86
CA ILE A 54 14.97 4.53 -7.97
C ILE A 54 16.32 4.28 -8.65
N GLU A 55 16.45 3.10 -9.27
CA GLU A 55 17.63 2.67 -10.04
C GLU A 55 17.16 1.90 -11.26
N SER A 56 18.04 1.68 -12.24
CA SER A 56 17.70 0.99 -13.49
C SER A 56 17.12 -0.40 -13.23
N GLY A 57 15.82 -0.54 -13.50
CA GLY A 57 15.08 -1.78 -13.26
C GLY A 57 14.60 -1.99 -11.81
N ILE A 58 14.88 -1.07 -10.87
CA ILE A 58 14.38 -1.11 -9.49
C ILE A 58 13.34 0.00 -9.28
N TYR A 59 12.14 -0.43 -8.91
CA TYR A 59 11.00 0.44 -8.68
C TYR A 59 10.61 0.42 -7.21
N GLU A 60 10.45 1.60 -6.63
CA GLU A 60 9.77 1.79 -5.37
C GLU A 60 8.27 1.94 -5.65
N VAL A 61 7.46 1.09 -5.02
CA VAL A 61 6.00 1.25 -5.00
C VAL A 61 5.60 1.57 -3.58
N VAL A 62 4.87 2.66 -3.41
CA VAL A 62 4.32 3.14 -2.14
C VAL A 62 2.81 3.06 -2.21
N LEU A 63 2.23 2.25 -1.34
CA LEU A 63 0.81 2.15 -1.08
C LEU A 63 0.48 2.95 0.18
N LYS A 64 -0.14 4.11 -0.02
CA LYS A 64 -0.64 4.96 1.05
C LYS A 64 -2.11 4.66 1.29
N VAL A 65 -2.44 4.25 2.51
CA VAL A 65 -3.80 3.98 2.96
C VAL A 65 -4.12 4.90 4.12
N THR A 66 -5.15 5.73 3.95
CA THR A 66 -5.63 6.65 4.98
C THR A 66 -7.05 6.24 5.36
N VAL A 67 -7.26 5.96 6.63
CA VAL A 67 -8.55 5.58 7.22
C VAL A 67 -8.96 6.68 8.18
N THR A 68 -10.07 7.34 7.89
CA THR A 68 -10.68 8.31 8.80
C THR A 68 -12.00 7.75 9.29
N VAL A 69 -12.14 7.60 10.60
CA VAL A 69 -13.39 7.16 11.22
C VAL A 69 -14.00 8.32 11.99
N LYS A 70 -15.27 8.61 11.73
CA LYS A 70 -16.06 9.61 12.44
C LYS A 70 -17.17 8.94 13.22
N ASN A 71 -17.50 9.42 14.42
CA ASN A 71 -18.67 9.03 15.17
C ASN A 71 -19.58 10.25 15.31
N GLY A 72 -20.62 10.35 14.49
CA GLY A 72 -21.40 11.58 14.33
C GLY A 72 -20.53 12.72 13.77
N GLU A 73 -20.50 13.87 14.45
CA GLU A 73 -19.70 15.03 14.02
C GLU A 73 -18.23 14.96 14.48
N ASN A 74 -17.87 13.94 15.28
CA ASN A 74 -16.58 13.83 15.93
C ASN A 74 -15.66 12.88 15.15
N THR A 75 -14.43 13.29 14.86
CA THR A 75 -13.40 12.34 14.40
C THR A 75 -13.04 11.40 15.54
N ALA A 76 -13.29 10.11 15.35
CA ALA A 76 -12.93 9.07 16.29
C ALA A 76 -11.42 8.82 16.26
N PHE A 77 -10.93 8.42 15.08
CA PHE A 77 -9.51 8.31 14.82
C PHE A 77 -9.20 8.51 13.34
N ILE A 78 -7.93 8.81 13.07
CA ILE A 78 -7.32 8.84 11.76
C ILE A 78 -6.12 7.91 11.82
N ALA A 79 -6.04 6.95 10.90
CA ALA A 79 -4.91 6.05 10.75
C ALA A 79 -4.38 6.16 9.32
N GLU A 80 -3.11 6.47 9.17
CA GLU A 80 -2.45 6.59 7.89
C GLU A 80 -1.22 5.69 7.85
N VAL A 81 -1.10 4.89 6.79
CA VAL A 81 0.02 3.97 6.57
C VAL A 81 0.56 4.18 5.17
N ALA A 82 1.86 4.46 5.06
CA ALA A 82 2.59 4.43 3.80
C ALA A 82 3.46 3.17 3.75
N GLN A 83 2.89 2.10 3.18
CA GLN A 83 3.58 0.84 3.00
C GLN A 83 4.36 0.85 1.69
N ALA A 84 5.66 0.62 1.73
CA ALA A 84 6.51 0.64 0.55
C ALA A 84 7.13 -0.74 0.26
N GLY A 85 7.47 -0.95 -1.01
CA GLY A 85 8.27 -2.08 -1.44
C GLY A 85 9.19 -1.73 -2.60
N LEU A 86 10.35 -2.37 -2.63
CA LEU A 86 11.28 -2.34 -3.74
C LEU A 86 11.07 -3.58 -4.61
N PHE A 87 10.88 -3.36 -5.90
CA PHE A 87 10.61 -4.38 -6.89
C PHE A 87 11.63 -4.27 -8.01
N LEU A 88 12.35 -5.35 -8.29
CA LEU A 88 13.16 -5.49 -9.48
C LEU A 88 12.23 -5.91 -10.63
N LEU A 89 12.18 -5.12 -11.69
CA LEU A 89 11.42 -5.40 -12.91
C LEU A 89 12.34 -5.16 -14.12
N GLN A 90 12.65 -6.24 -14.85
CA GLN A 90 13.45 -6.21 -16.08
C GLN A 90 12.71 -6.96 -17.20
N GLY A 91 12.91 -6.51 -18.44
CA GLY A 91 12.29 -7.14 -19.62
C GLY A 91 10.78 -6.89 -19.78
N VAL A 92 10.20 -5.95 -19.02
CA VAL A 92 8.78 -5.56 -19.12
C VAL A 92 8.66 -4.07 -19.38
N GLU A 93 7.94 -3.70 -20.44
CA GLU A 93 7.81 -2.32 -20.90
C GLU A 93 6.34 -1.91 -21.14
N GLY A 94 6.13 -0.60 -21.28
CA GLY A 94 4.84 -0.01 -21.66
C GLY A 94 3.71 -0.31 -20.65
N ILE A 95 2.52 -0.59 -21.19
CA ILE A 95 1.28 -0.78 -20.41
C ILE A 95 1.40 -1.93 -19.41
N GLN A 96 2.17 -2.97 -19.74
CA GLN A 96 2.34 -4.14 -18.88
C GLN A 96 3.12 -3.80 -17.61
N LYS A 97 4.15 -2.95 -17.72
CA LYS A 97 4.92 -2.44 -16.56
C LYS A 97 4.02 -1.65 -15.62
N GLU A 98 3.23 -0.72 -16.15
CA GLU A 98 2.31 0.07 -15.31
C GLU A 98 1.26 -0.79 -14.62
N ALA A 99 0.71 -1.80 -15.30
CA ALA A 99 -0.24 -2.73 -14.73
C ALA A 99 0.36 -3.55 -13.58
N ILE A 100 1.63 -3.97 -13.70
CA ILE A 100 2.34 -4.69 -12.62
C ILE A 100 2.57 -3.74 -11.44
N LEU A 101 3.10 -2.54 -11.67
CA LEU A 101 3.43 -1.60 -10.60
C LEU A 101 2.18 -1.11 -9.83
N LYS A 102 1.11 -0.77 -10.54
CA LYS A 102 -0.13 -0.24 -9.92
C LYS A 102 -1.08 -1.33 -9.45
N GLY A 103 -1.04 -2.52 -10.04
CA GLY A 103 -1.92 -3.64 -9.70
C GLY A 103 -1.24 -4.67 -8.82
N VAL A 104 -0.26 -5.38 -9.37
CA VAL A 104 0.39 -6.52 -8.70
C VAL A 104 1.18 -6.08 -7.48
N CYS A 105 2.03 -5.07 -7.59
CA CYS A 105 2.82 -4.59 -6.44
C CYS A 105 1.93 -4.00 -5.34
N ALA A 106 0.89 -3.25 -5.71
CA ALA A 106 -0.09 -2.73 -4.75
C ALA A 106 -0.79 -3.86 -3.98
N ASN A 107 -1.21 -4.93 -4.67
CA ASN A 107 -1.83 -6.10 -4.04
C ASN A 107 -0.87 -6.85 -3.10
N ILE A 108 0.43 -6.89 -3.42
CA ILE A 108 1.44 -7.48 -2.53
C ILE A 108 1.61 -6.65 -1.25
N LEU A 109 1.53 -5.31 -1.35
CA LEU A 109 1.71 -4.40 -0.21
C LEU A 109 0.45 -4.28 0.66
N PHE A 110 -0.74 -4.47 0.08
CA PHE A 110 -2.02 -4.25 0.75
C PHE A 110 -2.20 -5.07 2.05
N PRO A 111 -1.85 -6.37 2.12
CA PRO A 111 -1.94 -7.14 3.37
C PRO A 111 -1.11 -6.57 4.52
N TYR A 112 0.09 -6.05 4.23
CA TYR A 112 0.97 -5.44 5.23
C TYR A 112 0.40 -4.11 5.73
N ALA A 113 -0.09 -3.26 4.81
CA ALA A 113 -0.76 -2.01 5.16
C ALA A 113 -2.01 -2.26 6.01
N ARG A 114 -2.83 -3.26 5.62
CA ARG A 114 -4.05 -3.65 6.34
C ARG A 114 -3.75 -4.14 7.75
N GLU A 115 -2.74 -5.00 7.90
CA GLU A 115 -2.34 -5.52 9.21
C GLU A 115 -1.85 -4.38 10.11
N THR A 116 -1.03 -3.48 9.59
CA THR A 116 -0.54 -2.31 10.33
C THR A 116 -1.69 -1.43 10.81
N ILE A 117 -2.68 -1.15 9.94
CA ILE A 117 -3.89 -0.39 10.31
C ILE A 117 -4.66 -1.13 11.41
N SER A 118 -4.85 -2.44 11.27
CA SER A 118 -5.56 -3.24 12.27
C SER A 118 -4.87 -3.20 13.63
N ASP A 119 -3.54 -3.28 13.67
CA ASP A 119 -2.76 -3.22 14.90
C ASP A 119 -2.90 -1.85 15.60
N VAL A 120 -2.77 -0.75 14.86
CA VAL A 120 -2.87 0.60 15.48
C VAL A 120 -4.29 0.93 15.94
N VAL A 121 -5.33 0.50 15.21
CA VAL A 121 -6.73 0.67 15.63
C VAL A 121 -7.02 -0.16 16.89
N ALA A 122 -6.53 -1.39 16.95
CA ALA A 122 -6.67 -2.25 18.13
C ALA A 122 -5.96 -1.64 19.36
N ARG A 123 -4.77 -1.03 19.18
CA ARG A 123 -4.08 -0.26 20.23
C ARG A 123 -4.86 0.95 20.70
N GLY A 124 -5.65 1.57 19.82
CA GLY A 124 -6.62 2.61 20.15
C GLY A 124 -7.86 2.11 20.89
N THR A 125 -7.99 0.79 21.10
CA THR A 125 -9.16 0.13 21.72
C THR A 125 -10.48 0.38 20.99
N PHE A 126 -10.40 0.71 19.69
CA PHE A 126 -11.56 0.83 18.82
C PHE A 126 -11.89 -0.52 18.15
N PRO A 127 -13.18 -0.80 17.88
CA PRO A 127 -13.63 -2.04 17.23
C PRO A 127 -13.44 -2.03 15.71
#